data_AF-A0A060UQD9-F1
#
_entry.id   AF-A0A060UQD9-F1
#
_cell.length_a   1.000
_cell.length_b   1.000
_cell.length_c   1.000
_cell.angle_alpha   90.00
_cell.angle_beta   90.00
_cell.angle_gamma   90.00
#
_symmetry.space_group_name_H-M   'P 1'
#
loop_
_entity.id
_entity.type
_entity.pdbx_description
1 polymer ?
#
loop_
_entity_poly.entity_id
_entity_poly.type
_entity_poly.pdbx_seq_one_letter_code
_entity_poly.pdbx_strand_id
1 'polypeptide(L)' 'MPQSTSTASGDQTAVSNPIALVVRARTQARAFPAGHPGAARLEYLAVRLERILTERRRLQKFLHQTFDE' A
#
# COMPACT_ATOMS: atom_id res chain seq x y z
N MET A 1 39.50 -5.47 -20.02
CA MET A 1 38.19 -6.16 -20.00
C MET A 1 38.35 -7.48 -19.26
N PRO A 2 37.43 -7.94 -18.40
CA PRO A 2 36.27 -7.29 -17.80
C PRO A 2 36.28 -7.36 -16.25
N GLN A 3 35.69 -6.37 -15.56
CA GLN A 3 35.24 -6.58 -14.18
C GLN A 3 33.72 -6.63 -14.19
N SER A 4 33.20 -7.84 -13.96
CA SER A 4 31.84 -8.09 -13.55
C SER A 4 31.76 -7.88 -12.05
N THR A 5 31.02 -6.88 -11.60
CA THR A 5 30.35 -6.93 -10.30
C THR A 5 28.93 -6.43 -10.47
N SER A 6 28.04 -7.41 -10.48
CA SER A 6 26.72 -7.39 -9.86
C SER A 6 25.94 -6.08 -9.92
N THR A 7 24.99 -6.06 -10.86
CA THR A 7 23.59 -5.73 -10.60
C THR A 7 23.34 -5.09 -9.25
N ALA A 8 23.19 -3.75 -9.24
CA ALA A 8 22.43 -3.07 -8.21
C ALA A 8 20.99 -3.59 -8.28
N SER A 9 20.77 -4.73 -7.61
CA SER A 9 19.49 -5.37 -7.39
C SER A 9 18.61 -4.39 -6.62
N GLY A 10 17.63 -3.84 -7.33
CA GLY A 10 16.37 -3.36 -6.80
C GLY A 10 16.45 -2.52 -5.53
N ASP A 11 16.43 -1.19 -5.72
CA ASP A 11 15.64 -0.32 -4.85
C ASP A 11 14.16 -0.70 -4.98
N GLN A 12 13.79 -1.90 -4.50
CA GLN A 12 12.46 -2.18 -3.99
C GLN A 12 12.38 -1.47 -2.65
N THR A 13 12.35 -0.14 -2.69
CA THR A 13 12.24 0.69 -1.51
C THR A 13 11.03 0.20 -0.74
N ALA A 14 11.27 -0.26 0.48
CA ALA A 14 10.31 -0.91 1.35
C ALA A 14 8.98 -0.14 1.42
N VAL A 15 7.99 -0.60 0.66
CA VAL A 15 6.59 -0.30 0.96
C VAL A 15 5.90 -1.59 1.37
N SER A 16 6.49 -2.25 2.37
CA SER A 16 5.97 -3.50 2.94
C SER A 16 4.75 -3.26 3.83
N ASN A 17 4.55 -2.03 4.33
CA ASN A 17 3.43 -1.72 5.22
C ASN A 17 2.25 -1.07 4.47
N PRO A 18 1.17 -1.82 4.17
CA PRO A 18 0.00 -1.28 3.49
C PRO A 18 -0.78 -0.25 4.31
N ILE A 19 -0.64 -0.24 5.64
CA ILE A 19 -1.22 0.81 6.49
C ILE A 19 -0.46 2.13 6.27
N ALA A 20 0.87 2.06 6.17
CA ALA A 20 1.68 3.24 5.88
C ALA A 20 1.35 3.85 4.51
N LEU A 21 0.95 3.03 3.53
CA LEU A 21 0.45 3.50 2.24
C LEU A 21 -0.84 4.31 2.35
N VAL A 22 -1.81 3.81 3.12
CA VAL A 22 -3.08 4.52 3.38
C VAL A 22 -2.80 5.87 4.03
N VAL A 23 -1.97 5.89 5.07
CA VAL A 23 -1.60 7.11 5.78
C VAL A 23 -0.91 8.09 4.84
N ARG A 24 0.08 7.62 4.05
CA ARG A 24 0.80 8.47 3.09
C ARG A 24 -0.14 9.08 2.05
N ALA A 25 -1.03 8.27 1.48
CA ALA A 25 -2.00 8.76 0.48
C ALA A 25 -2.90 9.87 1.07
N ARG A 26 -3.40 9.69 2.29
CA ARG A 26 -4.20 10.73 2.98
C ARG A 26 -3.40 11.98 3.30
N THR A 27 -2.17 11.83 3.79
CA THR A 27 -1.30 12.98 4.09
C THR A 27 -0.99 13.77 2.83
N GLN A 28 -0.70 13.09 1.72
CA GLN A 28 -0.48 13.73 0.43
C GLN A 28 -1.75 14.40 -0.10
N ALA A 29 -2.93 13.79 0.06
CA ALA A 29 -4.20 14.38 -0.34
C ALA A 29 -4.44 15.73 0.37
N ARG A 30 -4.15 15.81 1.68
CA ARG A 30 -4.30 17.02 2.49
C ARG A 30 -3.30 18.14 2.14
N ALA A 31 -2.18 17.80 1.52
CA ALA A 31 -1.19 18.78 1.09
C ALA A 31 -1.62 19.54 -0.19
N PHE A 32 -2.64 19.04 -0.90
CA PHE A 32 -3.16 19.71 -2.08
C PHE A 32 -4.13 20.85 -1.72
N PRO A 33 -4.24 21.88 -2.57
CA PRO A 33 -5.28 22.89 -2.47
C PRO A 33 -6.69 22.29 -2.55
N ALA A 34 -7.66 22.97 -1.93
CA ALA A 34 -9.06 22.58 -2.02
C ALA A 34 -9.53 22.49 -3.49
N GLY A 35 -10.25 21.42 -3.81
CA GLY A 35 -10.74 21.17 -5.18
C GLY A 35 -9.70 20.61 -6.16
N HIS A 36 -8.45 20.39 -5.73
CA HIS A 36 -7.44 19.81 -6.61
C HIS A 36 -7.76 18.34 -6.94
N PRO A 37 -7.78 17.94 -8.23
CA PRO A 37 -8.16 16.58 -8.63
C PRO A 37 -7.21 15.50 -8.09
N GLY A 38 -5.95 15.86 -7.83
CA GLY A 38 -4.98 14.96 -7.19
C GLY A 38 -5.37 14.57 -5.76
N ALA A 39 -6.02 15.47 -5.00
CA ALA A 39 -6.49 15.17 -3.66
C ALA A 39 -7.57 14.08 -3.68
N ALA A 40 -8.59 14.26 -4.54
CA ALA A 40 -9.68 13.29 -4.71
C ALA A 40 -9.17 11.91 -5.16
N ARG A 41 -8.19 11.87 -6.07
CA ARG A 41 -7.56 10.61 -6.52
C ARG A 41 -6.84 9.90 -5.38
N LEU A 42 -6.11 10.64 -4.54
CA LEU A 42 -5.38 10.07 -3.40
C LEU A 42 -6.32 9.62 -2.27
N GLU A 43 -7.41 10.35 -2.01
CA GLU A 43 -8.46 9.91 -1.08
C GLU A 43 -9.13 8.64 -1.56
N TYR A 44 -9.51 8.58 -2.84
CA TYR A 44 -10.06 7.37 -3.45
C TYR A 44 -9.10 6.18 -3.34
N LEU A 45 -7.81 6.40 -3.60
CA LEU A 45 -6.78 5.39 -3.43
C LEU A 45 -6.70 4.89 -1.98
N ALA A 46 -6.70 5.81 -1.01
CA ALA A 46 -6.67 5.46 0.41
C ALA A 46 -7.87 4.59 0.81
N VAL A 47 -9.08 4.96 0.39
CA VAL A 47 -10.31 4.17 0.65
C VAL A 47 -10.21 2.78 0.01
N ARG A 48 -9.73 2.69 -1.23
CA ARG A 48 -9.55 1.41 -1.91
C ARG A 48 -8.55 0.50 -1.18
N LEU A 49 -7.45 1.05 -0.69
CA LEU A 49 -6.45 0.32 0.08
C LEU A 49 -7.02 -0.18 1.42
N GLU A 50 -7.81 0.63 2.12
CA GLU A 50 -8.48 0.22 3.37
C GLU A 50 -9.46 -0.94 3.14
N ARG A 51 -10.20 -0.92 2.03
CA ARG A 51 -11.08 -2.02 1.65
C ARG A 51 -10.29 -3.31 1.43
N ILE A 52 -9.20 -3.24 0.67
CA ILE A 52 -8.31 -4.41 0.43
C ILE A 52 -7.79 -4.96 1.76
N LEU A 53 -7.33 -4.10 2.67
CA LEU A 53 -6.85 -4.53 3.98
C LEU A 53 -7.93 -5.18 4.84
N THR A 54 -9.15 -4.64 4.77
CA THR A 54 -10.31 -5.19 5.47
C THR A 54 -10.66 -6.58 4.93
N GLU A 55 -10.74 -6.75 3.61
CA GLU A 55 -11.02 -8.05 3.00
C GLU A 55 -9.92 -9.06 3.29
N ARG A 56 -8.64 -8.66 3.22
CA ARG A 56 -7.52 -9.52 3.61
C ARG A 56 -7.67 -10.02 5.05
N ARG A 57 -8.06 -9.13 5.99
CA ARG A 57 -8.27 -9.52 7.39
C ARG A 57 -9.47 -10.47 7.54
N ARG A 58 -10.54 -10.27 6.78
CA ARG A 58 -11.71 -11.16 6.77
C ARG A 58 -11.34 -12.54 6.25
N LEU A 59 -10.64 -12.61 5.11
CA LEU A 59 -10.16 -13.87 4.53
C LEU A 59 -9.20 -14.58 5.46
N GLN A 60 -8.28 -13.86 6.10
CA GLN A 60 -7.37 -14.45 7.07
C GLN A 60 -8.16 -15.06 8.24
N LYS A 61 -9.15 -14.36 8.81
CA LYS A 61 -10.00 -14.92 9.87
C LYS A 61 -10.76 -16.15 9.41
N PHE A 62 -11.36 -16.11 8.22
CA PHE A 62 -12.08 -17.24 7.65
C PHE A 62 -11.16 -18.46 7.50
N LEU A 63 -9.96 -18.27 6.95
CA LEU A 63 -9.00 -19.37 6.77
C LEU A 63 -8.52 -19.95 8.10
N HIS A 64 -8.22 -19.13 9.11
CA HIS A 64 -7.84 -19.66 10.44
C HIS A 64 -8.99 -20.45 11.06
N GLN A 65 -10.24 -19.99 10.92
CA GLN A 65 -11.41 -20.73 11.39
C GLN A 65 -11.62 -22.07 10.67
N THR A 66 -11.26 -22.18 9.38
CA THR A 66 -11.43 -23.42 8.61
C THR A 66 -10.33 -24.46 8.80
N PHE A 67 -9.18 -24.09 9.38
CA PHE A 67 -8.03 -25.00 9.54
C PHE A 67 -7.69 -25.31 11.01
N ASP A 68 -8.37 -24.67 11.97
CA ASP A 68 -8.28 -24.98 13.41
C ASP A 68 -9.40 -25.93 13.90
N GLU A 69 -10.20 -26.50 12.98
CA GLU A 69 -11.14 -27.62 13.23
C GLU A 69 -10.47 -28.98 12.93
#